data_AF-B0B5I5-F1
#
_entry.id   AF-B0B5I5-F1
#
_cell.length_a   1.000
_cell.length_b   1.000
_cell.length_c   1.000
_cell.angle_alpha   90.00
_cell.angle_beta   90.00
_cell.angle_gamma   90.00
#
_symmetry.space_group_name_H-M   'P 1'
#
loop_
_entity.id
_entity.type
_entity.pdbx_description
1 polymer ?
#
loop_
_entity_poly.entity_id
_entity_poly.type
_entity_poly.pdbx_seq_one_letter_code
_entity_poly.pdbx_strand_id
1 'polypeptide(L)'
;MEECIKEIKTLITLRATYKYSSVHINNQANLVDINLKLKGKDILHHLEESNKCCVMAATLGSKVDRKILYYEKVNMTKAVILDACATTAIEEYCDLIENEVKKEVEKDKLNINWRYSPGYGDLDISIQRELLKS
;
A
#
# COMPACT_ATOMS: atom_id res chain seq x y z
N MET A 1 12.83 23.73 -4.54
CA MET A 1 11.54 23.03 -4.47
C MET A 1 11.03 22.63 -5.86
N GLU A 2 10.78 23.57 -6.77
CA GLU A 2 10.32 23.26 -8.14
C GLU A 2 11.25 22.30 -8.91
N GLU A 3 12.56 22.45 -8.76
CA GLU A 3 13.55 21.57 -9.38
C GLU A 3 13.37 20.10 -8.92
N CYS A 4 13.18 19.86 -7.62
CA CYS A 4 12.96 18.53 -7.05
C CYS A 4 11.63 17.92 -7.55
N ILE A 5 10.59 18.74 -7.70
CA ILE A 5 9.30 18.29 -8.24
C ILE A 5 9.43 17.89 -9.72
N LYS A 6 10.18 18.66 -10.52
CA LYS A 6 10.47 18.29 -11.91
C LYS A 6 11.30 17.01 -11.97
N GLU A 7 12.31 16.90 -11.12
CA GLU A 7 13.21 15.76 -11.06
C GLU A 7 12.48 14.46 -10.68
N ILE A 8 11.66 14.46 -9.63
CA ILE A 8 10.97 13.25 -9.18
C ILE A 8 10.05 12.67 -10.26
N LYS A 9 9.37 13.53 -11.04
CA LYS A 9 8.53 13.11 -12.17
C LYS A 9 9.29 12.34 -13.23
N THR A 10 10.59 12.61 -13.40
CA THR A 10 11.45 11.88 -14.35
C THR A 10 11.99 10.56 -13.78
N LEU A 11 12.00 10.42 -12.45
CA LEU A 11 12.52 9.25 -11.74
C LEU A 11 11.45 8.20 -11.46
N ILE A 12 10.22 8.65 -11.20
CA ILE A 12 9.09 7.79 -10.85
C ILE A 12 8.86 6.76 -11.96
N THR A 13 8.71 5.51 -11.53
CA THR A 13 8.21 4.41 -12.35
C THR A 13 7.16 3.68 -11.53
N LEU A 14 5.91 4.17 -11.63
CA LEU A 14 4.79 3.62 -10.88
C LEU A 14 4.56 2.15 -11.24
N ARG A 15 4.45 1.32 -10.21
CA ARG A 15 4.03 -0.07 -10.34
C ARG A 15 3.12 -0.42 -9.18
N ALA A 16 2.05 -1.11 -9.47
CA ALA A 16 1.19 -1.70 -8.46
C ALA A 16 0.69 -3.07 -8.90
N THR A 17 0.27 -3.84 -7.91
CA THR A 17 -0.48 -5.07 -8.08
C THR A 17 -1.47 -5.16 -6.93
N TYR A 18 -2.63 -5.74 -7.21
CA TYR A 18 -3.58 -6.11 -6.17
C TYR A 18 -4.24 -7.45 -6.50
N LYS A 19 -4.70 -8.14 -5.46
CA LYS A 19 -5.38 -9.43 -5.53
C LYS A 19 -6.58 -9.42 -4.59
N TYR A 20 -7.69 -9.98 -5.04
CA TYR A 20 -8.82 -10.26 -4.17
C TYR A 20 -8.66 -11.63 -3.53
N SER A 21 -9.08 -11.76 -2.28
CA SER A 21 -9.19 -13.03 -1.59
C SER A 21 -10.46 -13.08 -0.75
N SER A 22 -11.14 -14.23 -0.72
CA SER A 22 -12.19 -14.53 0.24
C SER A 22 -11.63 -14.49 1.66
N VAL A 23 -12.42 -13.92 2.58
CA VAL A 23 -12.07 -13.74 3.99
C VAL A 23 -12.86 -14.72 4.84
N HIS A 24 -12.15 -15.48 5.68
CA HIS A 24 -12.76 -16.35 6.68
C HIS A 24 -12.19 -16.02 8.06
N ILE A 25 -13.06 -15.54 8.96
CA ILE A 25 -12.68 -15.13 10.30
C ILE A 25 -12.95 -16.27 11.29
N ASN A 26 -11.90 -16.74 11.96
CA ASN A 26 -11.97 -17.65 13.11
C ASN A 26 -10.72 -17.43 14.00
N ASN A 27 -10.85 -16.63 15.06
CA ASN A 27 -9.74 -16.13 15.92
C ASN A 27 -8.64 -15.34 15.18
N GLN A 28 -8.63 -15.34 13.85
CA GLN A 28 -7.77 -14.64 12.91
C GLN A 28 -8.48 -14.56 11.56
N ALA A 29 -8.11 -13.61 10.71
CA ALA A 29 -8.65 -13.50 9.35
C ALA A 29 -7.78 -14.33 8.40
N ASN A 30 -8.40 -15.28 7.70
CA ASN A 30 -7.75 -16.11 6.70
C ASN A 30 -8.14 -15.62 5.31
N LEU A 31 -7.15 -15.20 4.54
CA LEU A 31 -7.28 -14.86 3.12
C LEU A 31 -6.97 -16.12 2.31
N VAL A 32 -8.03 -16.83 1.91
CA VAL A 32 -7.94 -18.20 1.39
C VAL A 32 -7.19 -18.28 0.06
N ASP A 33 -7.48 -17.38 -0.89
CA ASP A 33 -6.95 -17.44 -2.25
C ASP A 33 -5.45 -17.14 -2.32
N ILE A 34 -4.93 -16.42 -1.33
CA ILE A 34 -3.52 -16.05 -1.24
C ILE A 34 -2.79 -16.71 -0.06
N ASN A 35 -3.46 -17.64 0.64
CA ASN A 35 -2.95 -18.37 1.80
C ASN A 35 -2.28 -17.47 2.87
N LEU A 36 -2.92 -16.34 3.19
CA LEU A 36 -2.39 -15.36 4.15
C LEU A 36 -3.24 -15.36 5.43
N LYS A 37 -2.57 -15.28 6.59
CA LYS A 37 -3.21 -15.30 7.90
C LYS A 37 -2.93 -13.98 8.61
N LEU A 38 -3.97 -13.17 8.81
CA LEU A 38 -3.88 -11.91 9.51
C LEU A 38 -4.33 -12.07 10.96
N LYS A 39 -3.46 -11.70 11.89
CA LYS A 39 -3.71 -11.77 13.33
C LYS A 39 -3.71 -10.35 13.90
N GLY A 40 -4.54 -10.15 14.92
CA GLY A 40 -4.76 -8.86 15.55
C GLY A 40 -6.25 -8.59 15.71
N LYS A 41 -6.65 -7.97 16.82
CA LYS A 41 -8.02 -7.55 17.10
C LYS A 41 -8.46 -6.45 16.16
N ASP A 42 -7.57 -5.52 15.83
CA ASP A 42 -7.92 -4.36 15.00
C ASP A 42 -8.19 -4.78 13.55
N ILE A 43 -7.35 -5.66 12.99
CA ILE A 43 -7.56 -6.19 11.64
C ILE A 43 -8.79 -7.11 11.56
N LEU A 44 -9.08 -7.84 12.64
CA LEU A 44 -10.28 -8.67 12.72
C LEU A 44 -11.55 -7.82 12.72
N HIS A 45 -11.59 -6.76 13.54
CA HIS A 45 -12.70 -5.81 13.56
C HIS A 45 -12.85 -5.10 12.21
N HIS A 46 -11.73 -4.69 11.60
CA HIS A 46 -11.72 -4.05 10.29
C HIS A 46 -12.35 -4.91 9.18
N LEU A 47 -12.23 -6.24 9.27
CA LEU A 47 -12.72 -7.21 8.27
C LEU A 47 -14.02 -7.91 8.69
N GLU A 48 -14.62 -7.58 9.83
CA GLU A 48 -15.70 -8.40 10.44
C GLU A 48 -16.95 -8.57 9.56
N GLU A 49 -17.30 -7.53 8.80
CA GLU A 49 -18.42 -7.56 7.84
C GLU A 49 -17.98 -7.83 6.40
N SER A 50 -16.69 -8.11 6.18
CA SER A 50 -16.10 -8.29 4.85
C SER A 50 -16.10 -9.76 4.43
N ASN A 51 -16.64 -10.04 3.25
CA ASN A 51 -16.59 -11.36 2.61
C ASN A 51 -15.38 -11.54 1.68
N LYS A 52 -14.76 -10.43 1.27
CA LYS A 52 -13.57 -10.35 0.41
C LYS A 52 -12.62 -9.29 0.95
N CYS A 53 -11.33 -9.48 0.73
CA CYS A 53 -10.27 -8.52 1.01
C CYS A 53 -9.47 -8.29 -0.26
N CYS A 54 -9.24 -7.02 -0.60
CA CYS A 54 -8.31 -6.64 -1.64
C CYS A 54 -6.96 -6.33 -1.00
N VAL A 55 -5.93 -7.05 -1.43
CA VAL A 55 -4.56 -6.87 -0.94
C VAL A 55 -3.75 -6.20 -2.04
N MET A 56 -3.07 -5.10 -1.72
CA MET A 56 -2.36 -4.25 -2.66
C MET A 56 -0.88 -4.09 -2.28
N ALA A 57 -0.02 -3.96 -3.29
CA ALA A 57 1.33 -3.43 -3.15
C ALA A 57 1.59 -2.38 -4.25
N ALA A 58 2.17 -1.25 -3.88
CA ALA A 58 2.50 -0.15 -4.79
C ALA A 58 3.93 0.37 -4.54
N THR A 59 4.58 0.90 -5.58
CA THR A 59 5.92 1.49 -5.49
C THR A 59 6.12 2.61 -6.53
N LEU A 60 6.92 3.62 -6.17
CA LEU A 60 7.43 4.64 -7.09
C LEU A 60 8.65 4.18 -7.89
N GLY A 61 9.18 2.99 -7.59
CA GLY A 61 10.36 2.41 -8.19
C GLY A 61 11.67 2.85 -7.51
N SER A 62 12.63 1.93 -7.49
CA SER A 62 13.91 2.07 -6.76
C SER A 62 14.79 3.27 -7.16
N LYS A 63 14.51 3.93 -8.29
CA LYS A 63 15.23 5.13 -8.71
C LYS A 63 14.99 6.30 -7.77
N VAL A 64 13.79 6.42 -7.21
CA VAL A 64 13.43 7.48 -6.25
C VAL A 64 14.24 7.28 -4.96
N ASP A 65 14.20 6.08 -4.37
CA ASP A 65 14.94 5.75 -3.14
C ASP A 65 16.44 6.01 -3.29
N ARG A 66 17.03 5.55 -4.40
CA ARG A 66 18.46 5.77 -4.69
C ARG A 66 18.81 7.25 -4.77
N LYS A 67 17.90 8.08 -5.27
CA LYS A 67 18.12 9.52 -5.39
C LYS A 67 17.99 10.24 -4.06
N ILE A 68 17.03 9.84 -3.22
CA ILE A 68 16.89 10.34 -1.85
C ILE A 68 18.18 10.02 -1.06
N LEU A 69 18.62 8.76 -1.07
CA LEU A 69 19.86 8.32 -0.41
C LEU A 69 21.12 9.04 -0.93
N TYR A 70 21.14 9.41 -2.21
CA TYR A 70 22.21 10.24 -2.77
C TYR A 70 22.17 11.65 -2.16
N TYR A 71 20.99 12.29 -2.16
CA TYR A 71 20.85 13.64 -1.62
C TYR A 71 21.06 13.72 -0.11
N GLU A 72 20.75 12.68 0.66
CA GLU A 72 21.08 12.67 2.10
C GLU A 72 22.59 12.91 2.35
N LYS A 73 23.45 12.46 1.43
CA LYS A 73 24.90 12.61 1.53
C LYS A 73 25.43 13.94 1.01
N VAL A 74 24.78 14.52 0.01
CA VAL A 74 25.33 15.69 -0.72
C VAL A 74 24.51 16.97 -0.56
N ASN A 75 23.22 16.85 -0.19
CA ASN A 75 22.29 17.96 -0.01
C ASN A 75 21.04 17.52 0.79
N MET A 76 21.11 17.63 2.12
CA MET A 76 20.03 17.23 3.02
C MET A 76 18.70 17.92 2.71
N THR A 77 18.72 19.21 2.35
CA THR A 77 17.51 19.95 1.98
C THR A 77 16.81 19.35 0.76
N LYS A 78 17.57 18.97 -0.28
CA LYS A 78 17.00 18.27 -1.45
C LYS A 78 16.49 16.88 -1.09
N ALA A 79 17.14 16.17 -0.17
CA ALA A 79 16.68 14.86 0.29
C ALA A 79 15.30 14.94 0.92
N VAL A 80 15.12 15.85 1.89
CA VAL A 80 13.84 16.07 2.59
C VAL A 80 12.74 16.50 1.62
N ILE A 81 13.03 17.41 0.69
CA ILE A 81 12.04 17.84 -0.32
C ILE A 81 11.65 16.67 -1.22
N LEU A 82 12.61 15.87 -1.68
CA LEU A 82 12.35 14.75 -2.59
C LEU A 82 11.58 13.63 -1.89
N ASP A 83 11.89 13.34 -0.63
CA ASP A 83 11.19 12.36 0.21
C ASP A 83 9.74 12.76 0.49
N ALA A 84 9.50 14.04 0.80
CA ALA A 84 8.14 14.58 0.93
C ALA A 84 7.35 14.44 -0.38
N CYS A 85 7.96 14.78 -1.53
CA CYS A 85 7.34 14.58 -2.84
C CYS A 85 7.06 13.09 -3.14
N ALA A 86 7.96 12.19 -2.74
CA ALA A 86 7.77 10.75 -2.91
C ALA A 86 6.59 10.26 -2.06
N THR A 87 6.52 10.67 -0.79
CA THR A 87 5.41 10.31 0.11
C THR A 87 4.06 10.77 -0.45
N THR A 88 3.95 12.01 -0.92
CA THR A 88 2.72 12.49 -1.55
C THR A 88 2.38 11.71 -2.83
N ALA A 89 3.36 11.45 -3.68
CA ALA A 89 3.13 10.75 -4.94
C ALA A 89 2.68 9.29 -4.76
N ILE A 90 3.19 8.58 -3.75
CA ILE A 90 2.77 7.19 -3.49
C ILE A 90 1.36 7.14 -2.90
N GLU A 91 0.98 8.07 -2.02
CA GLU A 91 -0.38 8.14 -1.48
C GLU A 91 -1.41 8.46 -2.57
N GLU A 92 -1.14 9.44 -3.44
CA GLU A 92 -2.01 9.72 -4.59
C GLU A 92 -2.16 8.49 -5.50
N TYR A 93 -1.08 7.70 -5.68
CA TYR A 93 -1.16 6.49 -6.48
C TYR A 93 -1.97 5.38 -5.81
N CYS A 94 -1.84 5.22 -4.49
CA CYS A 94 -2.69 4.32 -3.70
C CYS A 94 -4.17 4.71 -3.78
N ASP A 95 -4.49 6.02 -3.71
CA ASP A 95 -5.85 6.53 -3.87
C ASP A 95 -6.42 6.21 -5.26
N LEU A 96 -5.59 6.31 -6.31
CA LEU A 96 -6.01 5.93 -7.68
C LEU A 96 -6.38 4.45 -7.76
N ILE A 97 -5.56 3.56 -7.20
CA ILE A 97 -5.83 2.11 -7.21
C ILE A 97 -7.06 1.78 -6.36
N GLU A 98 -7.21 2.39 -5.19
CA GLU A 98 -8.40 2.21 -4.35
C GLU A 98 -9.68 2.62 -5.09
N ASN A 99 -9.65 3.72 -5.85
CA ASN A 99 -10.77 4.15 -6.68
C ASN A 99 -11.06 3.17 -7.84
N GLU A 100 -10.04 2.54 -8.41
CA GLU A 100 -10.22 1.48 -9.41
C GLU A 100 -10.89 0.25 -8.79
N VAL A 101 -10.36 -0.25 -7.67
CA VAL A 101 -10.94 -1.36 -6.90
C VAL A 101 -12.39 -1.07 -6.52
N LYS A 102 -12.70 0.15 -6.06
CA LYS A 102 -14.06 0.56 -5.73
C LYS A 102 -15.02 0.43 -6.90
N LYS A 103 -14.64 0.95 -8.09
CA LYS A 103 -15.44 0.87 -9.31
C LYS A 103 -15.64 -0.57 -9.79
N GLU A 104 -14.68 -1.45 -9.52
CA GLU A 104 -14.80 -2.87 -9.85
C GLU A 104 -15.85 -3.55 -8.98
N VAL A 105 -15.77 -3.38 -7.66
CA VAL A 105 -16.67 -4.06 -6.72
C VAL A 105 -18.08 -3.47 -6.69
N GLU A 106 -18.26 -2.20 -7.07
CA GLU A 106 -19.57 -1.57 -7.23
C GLU A 106 -20.46 -2.32 -8.25
N LYS A 107 -19.85 -2.97 -9.26
CA LYS A 107 -20.57 -3.81 -10.24
C LYS A 107 -21.26 -5.01 -9.58
N ASP A 108 -20.70 -5.49 -8.47
CA ASP A 108 -21.21 -6.59 -7.66
C ASP A 108 -22.10 -6.09 -6.50
N LYS A 109 -22.46 -4.80 -6.48
CA LYS A 109 -23.18 -4.13 -5.38
C LYS A 109 -22.46 -4.22 -4.03
N LEU A 110 -21.13 -4.33 -4.08
CA LEU A 110 -20.26 -4.29 -2.90
C LEU A 110 -19.70 -2.88 -2.72
N ASN A 111 -19.13 -2.62 -1.55
CA ASN A 111 -18.39 -1.41 -1.25
C ASN A 111 -17.04 -1.79 -0.60
N ILE A 112 -16.12 -0.84 -0.53
CA ILE A 112 -14.85 -1.00 0.17
C ILE A 112 -14.86 -0.23 1.49
N ASN A 113 -14.10 -0.72 2.46
CA ASN A 113 -13.72 0.02 3.67
C ASN A 113 -12.41 0.80 3.40
N TRP A 114 -11.83 1.42 4.43
CA TRP A 114 -10.59 2.22 4.34
C TRP A 114 -9.33 1.34 4.27
N ARG A 115 -8.24 1.84 3.66
CA ARG A 115 -6.98 1.07 3.54
C ARG A 115 -6.33 0.76 4.89
N TYR A 116 -6.01 -0.51 5.15
CA TYR A 116 -5.29 -0.98 6.33
C TYR A 116 -3.93 -1.58 5.93
N SER A 117 -2.84 -1.15 6.56
CA SER A 117 -1.48 -1.64 6.25
C SER A 117 -0.85 -2.41 7.42
N PRO A 118 0.04 -3.39 7.16
CA PRO A 118 0.90 -3.97 8.19
C PRO A 118 1.65 -2.93 9.03
N GLY A 119 1.72 -3.13 10.34
CA GLY A 119 2.32 -2.18 11.29
C GLY A 119 1.36 -1.14 11.86
N TYR A 120 0.12 -1.05 11.35
CA TYR A 120 -0.96 -0.30 12.00
C TYR A 120 -1.66 -1.14 13.06
N GLY A 121 -2.16 -0.49 14.11
CA GLY A 121 -2.89 -1.14 15.20
C GLY A 121 -2.07 -2.27 15.83
N ASP A 122 -2.68 -3.45 15.92
CA ASP A 122 -2.03 -4.67 16.39
C ASP A 122 -1.67 -5.68 15.27
N LEU A 123 -1.69 -5.26 14.00
CA LEU A 123 -1.23 -6.08 12.88
C LEU A 123 0.30 -6.03 12.75
N ASP A 124 0.95 -7.17 12.97
CA ASP A 124 2.42 -7.28 12.93
C ASP A 124 3.00 -6.91 11.55
N ILE A 125 3.97 -6.00 11.53
CA ILE A 125 4.69 -5.58 10.32
C ILE A 125 5.41 -6.75 9.61
N SER A 126 5.75 -7.82 10.34
CA SER A 126 6.42 -8.99 9.76
C SER A 126 5.59 -9.68 8.66
N ILE A 127 4.26 -9.54 8.69
CA ILE A 127 3.35 -10.14 7.71
C ILE A 127 3.58 -9.61 6.29
N GLN A 128 4.19 -8.43 6.16
CA GLN A 128 4.53 -7.85 4.85
C GLN A 128 5.39 -8.79 4.00
N ARG A 129 6.26 -9.59 4.62
CA ARG A 129 7.08 -10.59 3.93
C ARG A 129 6.26 -11.74 3.34
N GLU A 130 5.17 -12.13 3.99
CA GLU A 130 4.27 -13.17 3.51
C GLU A 130 3.37 -12.62 2.40
N LEU A 131 2.84 -11.41 2.60
CA LEU A 131 2.05 -10.68 1.60
C LEU A 131 2.79 -10.53 0.27
N LEU A 132 4.05 -10.12 0.29
CA LEU A 132 4.86 -9.93 -0.94
C LEU A 132 5.23 -11.24 -1.65
N LYS A 133 5.04 -12.41 -1.02
CA LYS A 133 5.29 -13.73 -1.63
C LYS A 133 4.02 -14.37 -2.20
N SER A 134 2.85 -13.81 -1.90
CA SER A 134 1.54 -14.38 -2.19
C SER A 134 1.03 -14.14 -3.61
#